data_AF-A0A7G8V9B2-F1
#
_entry.id   AF-A0A7G8V9B2-F1
#
_cell.length_a   1.000
_cell.length_b   1.000
_cell.length_c   1.000
_cell.angle_alpha   90.00
_cell.angle_beta   90.00
_cell.angle_gamma   90.00
#
_symmetry.space_group_name_H-M   'P 1'
#
loop_
_entity.id
_entity.type
_entity.pdbx_description
1 polymer ?
#
loop_
_entity_poly.entity_id
_entity_poly.type
_entity_poly.pdbx_seq_one_letter_code
_entity_poly.pdbx_strand_id
1 'polypeptide(L)'
;MCITMKRFFIQLLAKAVSRGGNLLLNIGPKGDGIFDSREEAILAGITSWTKKNGESIYHASKTMLSLQSWGVTTLGKDKLYLHVFNWLSNGRLYLGELLNKTGDHYSQKIHPGHLVIRQYKRLN
;
A
#
# COMPACT_ATOMS: atom_id res chain seq x y z
N MET A 1 -13.81 -15.29 -5.30
CA MET A 1 -14.37 -13.94 -5.53
C MET A 1 -14.10 -12.95 -4.38
N CYS A 2 -14.14 -13.35 -3.10
CA CYS A 2 -13.95 -12.43 -1.96
C CYS A 2 -12.50 -11.93 -1.71
N ILE A 3 -11.47 -12.71 -2.09
CA ILE A 3 -10.05 -12.37 -1.84
C ILE A 3 -9.63 -11.12 -2.64
N THR A 4 -10.09 -11.02 -3.90
CA THR A 4 -9.74 -9.91 -4.80
C THR A 4 -10.31 -8.57 -4.33
N MET A 5 -11.49 -8.59 -3.70
CA MET A 5 -12.18 -7.38 -3.22
C MET A 5 -11.42 -6.70 -2.07
N LYS A 6 -10.87 -7.47 -1.12
CA LYS A 6 -10.08 -6.94 0.00
C LYS A 6 -8.83 -6.20 -0.51
N ARG A 7 -8.13 -6.83 -1.46
CA ARG A 7 -6.92 -6.26 -2.08
C ARG A 7 -7.21 -4.94 -2.77
N PHE A 8 -8.34 -4.83 -3.48
CA PHE A 8 -8.72 -3.60 -4.17
C PHE A 8 -8.78 -2.39 -3.22
N PHE A 9 -9.52 -2.50 -2.10
CA PHE A 9 -9.67 -1.37 -1.16
C PHE A 9 -8.37 -1.00 -0.45
N ILE A 10 -7.53 -1.98 -0.12
CA ILE A 10 -6.21 -1.70 0.46
C ILE A 10 -5.33 -0.93 -0.54
N GLN A 11 -5.33 -1.34 -1.82
CA GLN A 11 -4.61 -0.61 -2.86
C GLN A 11 -5.17 0.78 -3.10
N LEU A 12 -6.50 0.93 -3.05
CA LEU A 12 -7.17 2.23 -3.18
C LEU A 12 -6.76 3.16 -2.04
N LEU A 13 -6.73 2.67 -0.80
CA LEU A 13 -6.27 3.41 0.37
C LEU A 13 -4.81 3.85 0.22
N ALA A 14 -3.91 2.93 -0.13
CA ALA A 14 -2.51 3.25 -0.37
C ALA A 14 -2.32 4.29 -1.49
N LYS A 15 -3.08 4.18 -2.58
CA LYS A 15 -3.06 5.16 -3.69
C LYS A 15 -3.55 6.53 -3.23
N ALA A 16 -4.62 6.61 -2.44
CA ALA A 16 -5.12 7.89 -1.93
C ALA A 16 -4.05 8.60 -1.08
N VAL A 17 -3.47 7.90 -0.10
CA VAL A 17 -2.42 8.46 0.77
C VAL A 17 -1.17 8.85 -0.02
N SER A 18 -0.75 8.02 -1.00
CA SER A 18 0.41 8.33 -1.85
C SER A 18 0.28 9.63 -2.64
N ARG A 19 -0.97 10.10 -2.84
CA ARG A 19 -1.30 11.34 -3.54
C ARG A 19 -1.66 12.48 -2.57
N GLY A 20 -1.54 12.27 -1.27
CA GLY A 20 -1.90 13.24 -0.23
C GLY A 20 -3.41 13.38 -0.02
N GLY A 21 -4.19 12.38 -0.42
CA GLY A 21 -5.64 12.35 -0.25
C GLY A 21 -6.10 11.40 0.84
N ASN A 22 -7.36 11.54 1.23
CA ASN A 22 -8.05 10.66 2.15
C ASN A 22 -8.97 9.69 1.40
N LEU A 23 -9.26 8.54 2.00
CA LEU A 23 -10.25 7.61 1.50
C LEU A 23 -11.44 7.58 2.48
N LEU A 24 -12.60 8.03 2.02
CA LEU A 24 -13.87 7.85 2.71
C LEU A 24 -14.59 6.65 2.11
N LEU A 25 -14.91 5.65 2.94
CA LEU A 25 -15.63 4.45 2.52
C LEU A 25 -17.08 4.55 3.00
N ASN A 26 -18.01 4.58 2.06
CA ASN A 26 -19.44 4.49 2.36
C ASN A 26 -19.85 3.03 2.52
N ILE A 27 -20.66 2.76 3.55
CA ILE A 27 -21.24 1.44 3.85
C ILE A 27 -22.74 1.65 4.04
N GLY A 28 -23.56 0.84 3.36
CA GLY A 28 -25.01 0.97 3.37
C GLY A 28 -25.63 -0.24 4.04
N PRO A 29 -26.16 -0.12 5.27
CA PRO A 29 -26.86 -1.24 5.91
C PRO A 29 -28.08 -1.64 5.07
N LYS A 30 -28.47 -2.91 5.19
CA LYS A 30 -29.70 -3.43 4.59
C LYS A 30 -30.93 -2.74 5.21
N GLY A 31 -32.10 -2.98 4.62
CA GLY A 31 -33.36 -2.43 5.12
C GLY A 31 -33.73 -2.86 6.55
N ASP A 32 -33.10 -3.93 7.05
CA ASP A 32 -33.20 -4.42 8.44
C ASP A 32 -32.12 -3.83 9.38
N GLY A 33 -31.27 -2.94 8.90
CA GLY A 33 -30.19 -2.30 9.65
C GLY A 33 -28.90 -3.12 9.78
N ILE A 34 -28.84 -4.33 9.20
CA ILE A 34 -27.67 -5.21 9.30
C ILE A 34 -26.72 -4.96 8.13
N PHE A 35 -25.40 -5.00 8.36
CA PHE A 35 -24.42 -4.91 7.28
C PHE A 35 -24.45 -6.13 6.38
N ASP A 36 -24.12 -5.94 5.10
CA ASP A 36 -23.94 -7.11 4.25
C ASP A 36 -22.67 -7.88 4.63
N SER A 37 -22.77 -9.21 4.69
CA SER A 37 -21.62 -10.09 4.97
C SER A 37 -20.40 -9.81 4.07
N ARG A 38 -20.61 -9.29 2.85
CA ARG A 38 -19.54 -8.86 1.95
C ARG A 38 -18.85 -7.59 2.44
N GLU A 39 -19.60 -6.62 2.94
CA GLU A 39 -19.07 -5.39 3.52
C GLU A 39 -18.25 -5.70 4.77
N GLU A 40 -18.76 -6.57 5.64
CA GLU A 40 -18.03 -7.06 6.81
C GLU A 40 -16.71 -7.74 6.41
N ALA A 41 -16.74 -8.61 5.40
CA ALA A 41 -15.53 -9.29 4.93
C ALA A 41 -14.49 -8.32 4.34
N ILE A 42 -14.93 -7.26 3.64
CA ILE A 42 -14.06 -6.21 3.11
C ILE A 42 -13.44 -5.42 4.27
N LEU A 43 -14.27 -4.92 5.19
CA LEU A 43 -13.83 -4.15 6.36
C LEU A 43 -12.85 -4.96 7.21
N ALA A 44 -13.17 -6.23 7.50
CA ALA A 44 -12.27 -7.12 8.24
C ALA A 44 -10.91 -7.31 7.53
N GLY A 45 -10.92 -7.38 6.20
CA GLY A 45 -9.70 -7.44 5.39
C GLY A 45 -8.84 -6.18 5.52
N ILE A 46 -9.47 -5.00 5.42
CA ILE A 46 -8.80 -3.71 5.59
C ILE A 46 -8.24 -3.60 7.01
N THR A 47 -9.06 -3.84 8.05
CA THR A 47 -8.66 -3.75 9.45
C THR A 47 -7.52 -4.70 9.80
N SER A 48 -7.56 -5.94 9.31
CA SER A 48 -6.48 -6.92 9.52
C SER A 48 -5.16 -6.44 8.91
N TRP A 49 -5.22 -5.83 7.72
CA TRP A 49 -4.03 -5.30 7.06
C TRP A 49 -3.51 -4.02 7.75
N THR A 50 -4.39 -3.08 8.14
CA THR A 50 -3.98 -1.84 8.80
C THR A 50 -3.41 -2.07 10.19
N LYS A 51 -3.83 -3.12 10.93
CA LYS A 51 -3.19 -3.50 12.20
C LYS A 51 -1.68 -3.75 12.07
N LYS A 52 -1.22 -4.27 10.93
CA LYS A 52 0.20 -4.58 10.68
C LYS A 52 0.93 -3.49 9.91
N ASN A 53 0.21 -2.75 9.07
CA ASN A 53 0.78 -1.82 8.09
C ASN A 53 0.33 -0.37 8.31
N GLY A 54 -0.38 -0.07 9.40
CA GLY A 54 -1.04 1.21 9.64
C GLY A 54 -0.11 2.40 9.61
N GLU A 55 1.14 2.27 10.07
CA GLU A 55 2.15 3.33 10.00
C GLU A 55 2.41 3.84 8.56
N SER A 56 2.17 2.99 7.56
CA SER A 56 2.33 3.37 6.14
C SER A 56 1.16 4.17 5.57
N ILE A 57 0.08 4.33 6.36
CA ILE A 57 -1.16 5.00 6.00
C ILE A 57 -1.43 6.15 6.98
N TYR A 58 -1.56 5.83 8.27
CA TYR A 58 -1.82 6.81 9.31
C TYR A 58 -0.61 7.71 9.51
N HIS A 59 -0.84 9.03 9.43
CA HIS A 59 0.21 10.06 9.48
C HIS A 59 1.27 9.93 8.37
N ALA A 60 1.00 9.12 7.34
CA ALA A 60 1.82 9.07 6.15
C ALA A 60 1.33 10.12 5.15
N SER A 61 2.26 10.57 4.31
CA SER A 61 2.04 11.66 3.35
C SER A 61 2.54 11.27 1.96
N LYS A 62 2.24 12.11 0.97
CA LYS A 62 2.74 11.95 -0.40
C LYS A 62 4.26 12.01 -0.43
N THR A 63 4.85 11.21 -1.30
CA THR A 63 6.29 11.28 -1.59
C THR A 63 6.52 12.15 -2.82
N MET A 64 7.73 12.67 -3.00
CA MET A 64 8.13 13.33 -4.25
C MET A 64 8.42 12.34 -5.40
N LEU A 65 8.41 11.03 -5.11
CA LEU A 65 8.73 9.98 -6.07
C LEU A 65 7.63 9.83 -7.13
N SER A 66 8.03 9.65 -8.38
CA SER A 66 7.12 9.27 -9.47
C SER A 66 6.41 7.93 -9.22
N LEU A 67 5.31 7.71 -9.94
CA LEU A 67 4.57 6.45 -9.93
C LEU A 67 5.46 5.31 -10.44
N GLN A 68 5.43 4.19 -9.73
CA GLN A 68 6.25 3.03 -10.03
C GLN A 68 5.39 1.96 -10.73
N SER A 69 5.97 1.21 -11.66
CA SER A 69 5.25 0.15 -12.38
C SER A 69 4.73 -0.98 -11.47
N TRP A 70 5.38 -1.16 -10.31
CA TRP A 70 5.04 -2.18 -9.32
C TRP A 70 4.07 -1.68 -8.23
N GLY A 71 3.82 -0.37 -8.10
CA GLY A 71 3.01 0.15 -6.99
C GLY A 71 3.19 1.64 -6.68
N VAL A 72 2.97 2.00 -5.41
CA VAL A 72 3.07 3.40 -4.91
C VAL A 72 3.90 3.49 -3.65
N THR A 73 4.27 4.71 -3.29
CA THR A 73 5.05 5.02 -2.08
C THR A 73 4.31 5.98 -1.17
N THR A 74 4.54 5.87 0.14
CA THR A 74 4.12 6.85 1.14
C THR A 74 5.28 7.20 2.06
N LEU A 75 5.32 8.44 2.54
CA LEU A 75 6.34 8.93 3.45
C LEU A 75 5.74 9.05 4.85
N GLY A 76 6.18 8.18 5.77
CA GLY A 76 5.94 8.36 7.19
C GLY A 76 6.92 9.36 7.80
N LYS A 77 7.00 9.40 9.14
CA LYS A 77 7.84 10.35 9.88
C LYS A 77 9.32 10.32 9.44
N ASP A 78 9.88 9.13 9.31
CA ASP A 78 11.30 8.86 9.05
C ASP A 78 11.51 7.66 8.12
N LYS A 79 10.42 7.14 7.54
CA LYS A 79 10.41 5.90 6.77
C LYS A 79 9.70 6.07 5.44
N LEU A 80 10.33 5.57 4.39
CA LEU A 80 9.70 5.39 3.09
C LEU A 80 9.04 4.00 3.04
N TYR A 81 7.73 3.97 2.79
CA TYR A 81 6.97 2.74 2.66
C TYR A 81 6.67 2.44 1.20
N LEU A 82 6.90 1.18 0.80
CA LEU A 82 6.63 0.69 -0.55
C LEU A 82 5.39 -0.17 -0.53
N HIS A 83 4.35 0.26 -1.25
CA HIS A 83 3.11 -0.49 -1.43
C HIS A 83 3.19 -1.28 -2.73
N VAL A 84 3.74 -2.49 -2.65
CA VAL A 84 4.03 -3.33 -3.82
C VAL A 84 2.79 -4.09 -4.27
N PHE A 85 2.15 -3.62 -5.34
CA PHE A 85 0.94 -4.23 -5.89
C PHE A 85 1.29 -5.40 -6.80
N ASN A 86 2.31 -5.25 -7.64
CA ASN A 86 2.72 -6.26 -8.61
C ASN A 86 4.20 -6.57 -8.41
N TRP A 87 4.49 -7.81 -8.07
CA TRP A 87 5.86 -8.31 -8.05
C TRP A 87 6.32 -8.62 -9.46
N LEU A 88 7.47 -8.08 -9.85
CA LEU A 88 8.12 -8.44 -11.10
C LEU A 88 8.66 -9.88 -11.01
N SER A 89 8.60 -10.62 -12.12
CA SER A 89 9.04 -12.02 -12.21
C SER A 89 10.51 -12.23 -11.86
N ASN A 90 11.34 -11.19 -12.02
CA ASN A 90 12.75 -11.21 -11.67
C ASN A 90 13.03 -10.95 -10.17
N GLY A 91 11.99 -10.72 -9.36
CA GLY A 91 12.11 -10.49 -7.91
C GLY A 91 12.78 -9.17 -7.51
N ARG A 92 13.03 -8.27 -8.46
CA ARG A 92 13.67 -6.97 -8.21
C ARG A 92 12.65 -5.85 -8.32
N LEU A 93 12.76 -4.85 -7.46
CA LEU A 93 11.99 -3.60 -7.55
C LEU A 93 12.97 -2.48 -7.86
N TYR A 94 12.67 -1.71 -8.90
CA TYR A 94 13.43 -0.53 -9.27
C TYR A 94 12.70 0.68 -8.71
N LEU A 95 13.41 1.53 -7.96
CA LEU A 95 12.90 2.81 -7.50
C LEU A 95 13.73 3.91 -8.17
N GLY A 96 13.25 4.36 -9.33
CA GLY A 96 14.06 5.12 -10.30
C GLY A 96 14.64 6.44 -9.81
N GLU A 97 14.11 7.01 -8.73
CA GLU A 97 14.44 8.36 -8.25
C GLU A 97 15.29 8.40 -6.97
N LEU A 98 15.72 7.26 -6.44
CA LEU A 98 16.84 7.23 -5.48
C LEU A 98 18.15 7.40 -6.26
N LEU A 99 18.29 8.53 -6.94
CA LEU A 99 19.55 8.97 -7.54
C LEU A 99 20.39 9.56 -6.42
N ASN A 100 21.46 8.87 -6.05
CA ASN A 100 22.61 9.57 -5.50
C ASN A 100 23.19 10.47 -6.62
N LYS A 101 23.90 11.54 -6.25
CA LYS A 101 24.49 12.56 -7.15
C LYS A 101 25.54 12.04 -8.16
N THR A 102 25.60 10.74 -8.39
CA THR A 102 26.49 10.02 -9.30
C THR A 102 25.62 9.01 -10.04
N GLY A 103 25.58 9.08 -11.37
CA GLY A 103 24.58 8.47 -12.26
C GLY A 103 24.50 6.95 -12.32
N ASP A 104 24.51 6.27 -11.18
CA ASP A 104 24.36 4.81 -11.08
C ASP A 104 22.95 4.46 -10.66
N HIS A 105 22.25 3.71 -11.51
CA HIS A 105 20.96 3.11 -11.18
C HIS A 105 21.12 2.25 -9.93
N TYR A 106 20.41 2.60 -8.86
CA TYR A 106 20.40 1.80 -7.64
C TYR A 106 19.63 0.49 -7.89
N SER A 107 20.31 -0.51 -8.44
CA SER A 107 19.88 -1.91 -8.43
C SER A 107 20.38 -2.60 -7.16
N GLN A 108 20.16 -2.01 -5.98
CA GLN A 108 20.56 -2.67 -4.75
C GLN A 108 19.53 -3.72 -4.31
N LYS A 109 20.06 -4.88 -3.95
CA LYS A 109 19.46 -5.79 -2.97
C LYS A 109 19.16 -4.94 -1.73
N ILE A 110 17.88 -4.66 -1.49
CA ILE A 110 17.43 -3.71 -0.48
C ILE A 110 17.84 -4.20 0.91
N HIS A 111 18.79 -3.51 1.56
CA HIS A 111 19.16 -3.72 2.96
C HIS A 111 18.29 -2.86 3.91
N PRO A 112 18.02 -3.34 5.15
CA PRO A 112 16.74 -3.11 5.85
C PRO A 112 16.63 -1.84 6.70
N GLY A 113 17.62 -0.93 6.68
CA GLY A 113 17.74 0.10 7.72
C GLY A 113 16.65 1.18 7.75
N HIS A 114 16.14 1.58 6.57
CA HIS A 114 15.17 2.70 6.45
C HIS A 114 14.03 2.42 5.45
N LEU A 115 14.03 1.26 4.80
CA LEU A 115 13.02 0.86 3.84
C LEU A 115 12.15 -0.25 4.42
N VAL A 116 10.89 0.07 4.68
CA VAL A 116 9.93 -0.94 5.12
C VAL A 116 9.14 -1.41 3.90
N ILE A 117 9.57 -2.52 3.30
CA ILE A 117 8.78 -3.23 2.29
C ILE A 117 7.60 -3.89 2.99
N ARG A 118 6.42 -3.27 2.94
CA ARG A 118 5.18 -3.91 3.39
C ARG A 118 4.69 -4.81 2.27
N GLN A 119 4.97 -6.09 2.43
CA GLN A 119 4.61 -7.13 1.48
C GLN A 119 3.08 -7.32 1.38
N TYR A 120 2.57 -7.46 0.15
CA TYR A 120 1.28 -8.09 -0.18
C TYR A 120 1.44 -9.60 -0.44
N LYS A 121 2.48 -10.22 0.14
CA LYS A 121 2.86 -11.61 -0.13
C LYS A 121 1.86 -12.51 0.59
N ARG A 122 0.97 -13.16 -0.18
CA ARG A 122 -0.07 -14.11 0.27
C ARG A 122 -1.11 -13.52 1.23
N LEU A 123 -2.11 -12.85 0.67
CA LEU A 123 -3.47 -13.00 1.22
C LEU A 123 -3.98 -14.34 0.70
N ASN A 124 -3.79 -15.41 1.48
CA ASN A 124 -4.61 -16.61 1.35
C ASN A 124 -6.01 -16.30 1.90
#